data_AF-A0A451BK36-F1
#
_entry.id   AF-A0A451BK36-F1
#
_cell.length_a   1.000
_cell.length_b   1.000
_cell.length_c   1.000
_cell.angle_alpha   90.00
_cell.angle_beta   90.00
_cell.angle_gamma   90.00
#
_symmetry.space_group_name_H-M   'P 1'
#
loop_
_entity.id
_entity.type
_entity.pdbx_description
1 polymer ?
#
loop_
_entity_poly.entity_id
_entity_poly.type
_entity_poly.pdbx_seq_one_letter_code
_entity_poly.pdbx_strand_id
1 'polypeptide(L)'
;MVVGEFCDHEECMATDWELKQVNQQYYDGIGKMEKMGVNQEYIQGWIGGFIQNPKREEQRITEAYGAGYEDGENKDDSNFGNWVGK
;
A
#
# COMPACT_ATOMS: atom_id res chain seq x y z
N MET A 1 19.85 19.03 -28.86
CA MET A 1 19.44 17.64 -29.14
C MET A 1 19.39 16.94 -27.80
N VAL A 2 18.21 16.88 -27.18
CA VAL A 2 18.05 16.10 -25.95
C VAL A 2 18.03 14.66 -26.41
N VAL A 3 19.12 13.94 -26.11
CA VAL A 3 19.18 12.49 -26.19
C VAL A 3 18.18 11.98 -25.16
N GLY A 4 16.94 11.74 -25.60
CA GLY A 4 16.01 10.90 -24.87
C GLY A 4 16.58 9.50 -24.91
N GLU A 5 16.98 9.00 -23.75
CA GLU A 5 17.33 7.60 -23.56
C GLU A 5 16.15 6.77 -24.07
N PHE A 6 16.36 6.07 -25.18
CA PHE A 6 15.49 5.00 -25.62
C PHE A 6 15.55 3.93 -24.51
N CYS A 7 14.54 3.86 -23.64
CA CYS A 7 14.38 2.68 -22.79
C CYS A 7 14.17 1.48 -23.73
N ASP A 8 15.02 0.46 -23.58
CA ASP A 8 14.91 -0.78 -24.33
C ASP A 8 13.53 -1.42 -24.08
N HIS A 9 12.90 -1.91 -25.16
CA HIS A 9 11.53 -2.43 -25.13
C HIS A 9 11.33 -3.57 -24.10
N GLU A 10 12.38 -4.35 -23.81
CA GLU A 10 12.36 -5.38 -22.77
C GLU A 10 12.29 -4.80 -21.34
N GLU A 11 13.02 -3.72 -21.04
CA GLU A 11 12.95 -3.05 -19.72
C GLU A 11 11.60 -2.34 -19.52
N CYS A 12 11.04 -1.80 -20.61
CA CYS A 12 9.72 -1.16 -20.60
C CYS A 12 8.58 -2.16 -20.35
N MET A 13 8.72 -3.42 -20.80
CA MET A 13 7.75 -4.47 -20.53
C MET A 13 7.92 -5.06 -19.13
N ALA A 14 9.16 -5.22 -18.64
CA ALA A 14 9.43 -5.71 -17.28
C ALA A 14 8.77 -4.81 -16.21
N THR A 15 8.89 -3.49 -16.38
CA THR A 15 8.27 -2.51 -15.47
C THR A 15 6.74 -2.53 -15.51
N ASP A 16 6.11 -2.83 -16.65
CA ASP A 16 4.63 -2.91 -16.75
C ASP A 16 4.06 -4.13 -16.01
N TRP A 17 4.72 -5.29 -16.10
CA TRP A 17 4.31 -6.48 -15.36
C TRP A 17 4.48 -6.31 -13.85
N GLU A 18 5.58 -5.73 -13.39
CA GLU A 18 5.81 -5.43 -11.97
C GLU A 18 4.78 -4.44 -11.42
N LEU A 19 4.48 -3.38 -12.16
CA LEU A 19 3.49 -2.38 -11.78
C LEU A 19 2.07 -3.00 -11.74
N LYS A 20 1.76 -3.93 -12.64
CA LYS A 20 0.52 -4.69 -12.60
C LYS A 20 0.43 -5.58 -11.37
N GLN A 21 1.52 -6.26 -10.99
CA GLN A 21 1.55 -7.10 -9.77
C GLN A 21 1.35 -6.26 -8.50
N VAL A 22 2.04 -5.12 -8.39
CA VAL A 22 1.88 -4.20 -7.25
C VAL A 22 0.46 -3.65 -7.17
N ASN A 23 -0.14 -3.28 -8.30
CA ASN A 23 -1.54 -2.84 -8.33
C ASN A 23 -2.50 -3.93 -7.87
N GLN A 24 -2.30 -5.19 -8.29
CA GLN A 24 -3.16 -6.29 -7.84
C GLN A 24 -3.04 -6.49 -6.32
N GLN A 25 -1.82 -6.52 -5.77
CA GLN A 25 -1.61 -6.64 -4.33
C GLN A 25 -2.31 -5.52 -3.53
N TYR A 26 -2.28 -4.28 -4.03
CA TYR A 26 -2.96 -3.15 -3.42
C TYR A 26 -4.48 -3.38 -3.31
N TYR A 27 -5.13 -3.69 -4.44
CA TYR A 27 -6.58 -3.87 -4.48
C TYR A 27 -7.03 -5.11 -3.70
N ASP A 28 -6.27 -6.21 -3.79
CA ASP A 28 -6.57 -7.44 -3.05
C ASP A 28 -6.43 -7.25 -1.54
N GLY A 29 -5.40 -6.53 -1.09
CA GLY A 29 -5.19 -6.18 0.31
C GLY A 29 -6.35 -5.39 0.89
N ILE A 30 -6.76 -4.31 0.20
CA ILE A 30 -7.92 -3.51 0.61
C ILE A 30 -9.19 -4.35 0.64
N GLY A 31 -9.46 -5.10 -0.43
CA GLY A 31 -10.65 -5.95 -0.51
C GLY A 31 -10.69 -7.02 0.58
N LYS A 32 -9.55 -7.56 1.00
CA LYS A 32 -9.43 -8.50 2.13
C LYS A 32 -9.76 -7.80 3.45
N MET A 33 -9.19 -6.63 3.71
CA MET A 33 -9.45 -5.87 4.94
C MET A 33 -10.91 -5.44 5.07
N GLU A 34 -11.52 -4.94 3.99
CA GLU A 34 -12.94 -4.55 3.97
C GLU A 34 -13.87 -5.73 4.25
N LYS A 35 -13.62 -6.89 3.62
CA LYS A 35 -14.41 -8.11 3.85
C LYS A 35 -14.28 -8.64 5.27
N MET A 36 -13.10 -8.47 5.89
CA MET A 36 -12.84 -8.90 7.26
C MET A 36 -13.41 -7.94 8.31
N GLY A 37 -13.82 -6.72 7.92
CA GLY A 37 -14.27 -5.70 8.89
C GLY A 37 -13.12 -5.14 9.74
N VAL A 38 -11.94 -4.98 9.12
CA VAL A 38 -10.78 -4.36 9.75
C VAL A 38 -11.05 -2.88 10.05
N ASN A 39 -10.47 -2.39 11.14
CA ASN A 39 -10.55 -0.99 11.56
C ASN A 39 -10.22 -0.03 10.40
N GLN A 40 -11.06 1.01 10.22
CA GLN A 40 -10.92 1.94 9.12
C GLN A 40 -9.63 2.77 9.18
N GLU A 41 -9.17 3.17 10.38
CA GLU A 41 -7.91 3.91 10.53
C GLU A 41 -6.70 3.03 10.18
N TYR A 42 -6.74 1.73 10.50
CA TYR A 42 -5.73 0.78 10.08
C TYR A 42 -5.68 0.65 8.55
N ILE A 43 -6.84 0.49 7.90
CA ILE A 43 -6.92 0.43 6.42
C ILE A 43 -6.31 1.69 5.79
N GLN A 44 -6.64 2.86 6.32
CA GLN A 44 -6.11 4.13 5.81
C GLN A 44 -4.60 4.27 6.04
N GLY A 45 -4.10 3.79 7.18
CA GLY A 45 -2.67 3.67 7.43
C GLY A 45 -2.00 2.81 6.37
N TRP A 46 -2.51 1.59 6.18
CA TRP A 46 -1.97 0.61 5.24
C TRP A 46 -1.94 1.11 3.81
N ILE A 47 -3.03 1.73 3.35
CA ILE A 47 -3.08 2.40 2.04
C ILE A 47 -1.98 3.46 1.92
N GLY A 48 -1.83 4.32 2.94
CA GLY A 48 -0.84 5.38 2.97
C GLY A 48 0.59 4.86 2.90
N GLY A 49 0.90 3.82 3.68
CA GLY A 49 2.22 3.19 3.69
C GLY A 49 2.54 2.47 2.37
N PHE A 50 1.57 1.74 1.82
CA PHE A 50 1.75 0.97 0.58
C PHE A 50 2.13 1.85 -0.62
N ILE A 51 1.50 3.03 -0.73
CA ILE A 51 1.78 4.00 -1.80
C ILE A 51 2.81 5.06 -1.39
N GLN A 52 3.42 4.92 -0.22
CA GLN A 52 4.44 5.82 0.33
C GLN A 52 4.00 7.30 0.38
N ASN A 53 2.73 7.52 0.73
CA ASN A 53 2.25 8.86 1.01
C ASN A 53 2.90 9.41 2.29
N PRO A 54 3.16 10.72 2.39
CA PRO A 54 3.59 11.30 3.66
C PRO A 54 2.63 10.94 4.80
N LYS A 55 3.19 10.61 5.97
CA LYS A 55 2.41 10.38 7.17
C LYS A 55 1.52 11.58 7.47
N ARG A 56 0.32 11.32 7.99
CA ARG A 56 -0.58 12.36 8.50
C ARG A 56 0.10 13.18 9.61
N GLU A 57 -0.39 14.39 9.82
CA GLU A 57 0.00 15.24 10.95
C GLU A 57 -0.11 14.48 12.28
N GLU A 58 0.84 14.73 13.20
CA GLU A 58 1.00 13.97 14.46
C GLU A 58 -0.32 13.91 15.26
N GLN A 59 -1.08 15.02 15.26
CA GLN A 59 -2.35 15.12 15.97
C GLN A 59 -3.48 14.21 15.43
N ARG A 60 -3.33 13.69 14.21
CA ARG A 60 -4.32 12.82 13.54
C ARG A 60 -3.87 11.36 13.50
N ILE A 61 -2.67 11.05 13.98
CA ILE A 61 -2.16 9.68 14.04
C ILE A 61 -2.87 8.97 15.19
N THR A 62 -3.52 7.86 14.87
CA THR A 62 -4.04 6.89 15.84
C THR A 62 -3.11 5.67 15.88
N GLU A 63 -3.22 4.86 16.94
CA GLU A 63 -2.46 3.60 17.03
C GLU A 63 -2.74 2.69 15.82
N ALA A 64 -4.02 2.53 15.46
CA ALA A 64 -4.45 1.77 14.30
C ALA A 64 -3.83 2.30 13.00
N TYR A 65 -3.86 3.62 12.79
CA TYR A 65 -3.25 4.25 11.61
C TYR A 65 -1.74 4.00 11.55
N GLY A 66 -1.03 4.16 12.67
CA GLY A 66 0.42 3.97 12.74
C GLY A 66 0.82 2.54 12.40
N ALA A 67 0.16 1.56 13.00
CA ALA A 67 0.39 0.14 12.72
C ALA A 67 0.06 -0.21 11.27
N GLY A 68 -1.08 0.30 10.76
CA GLY A 68 -1.45 0.11 9.36
C GLY A 68 -0.39 0.68 8.42
N TYR A 69 0.10 1.89 8.69
CA TYR A 69 1.10 2.55 7.86
C TYR A 69 2.42 1.77 7.78
N GLU A 70 2.92 1.26 8.91
CA GLU A 70 4.13 0.43 8.93
C GLU A 70 3.93 -0.90 8.17
N ASP A 71 2.80 -1.58 8.39
CA ASP A 71 2.47 -2.80 7.64
C ASP A 71 2.32 -2.53 6.14
N GLY A 72 1.76 -1.37 5.78
CA GLY A 72 1.62 -0.91 4.39
C GLY A 72 2.96 -0.65 3.70
N GLU A 73 3.89 0.04 4.37
CA GLU A 73 5.25 0.26 3.85
C GLU A 73 5.97 -1.05 3.55
N ASN A 74 5.73 -2.07 4.38
CA ASN A 74 6.29 -3.41 4.23
C ASN A 74 5.47 -4.32 3.30
N LYS A 75 4.30 -3.86 2.83
CA LYS A 75 3.32 -4.64 2.03
C LYS A 75 2.90 -5.94 2.72
N ASP A 76 2.81 -5.92 4.05
CA ASP A 76 2.44 -7.07 4.88
C ASP A 76 0.92 -7.15 5.07
N ASP A 77 0.36 -8.36 4.93
CA ASP A 77 -1.06 -8.67 5.05
C ASP A 77 -1.38 -9.63 6.21
N SER A 78 -0.36 -10.02 6.98
CA SER A 78 -0.46 -10.98 8.08
C SER A 78 -1.16 -10.41 9.32
N ASN A 79 -1.06 -9.09 9.53
CA ASN A 79 -1.56 -8.40 10.71
C ASN A 79 -3.01 -7.94 10.63
N PHE A 80 -3.69 -8.13 9.49
CA PHE A 80 -5.07 -7.65 9.28
C PHE A 80 -6.05 -8.19 10.35
N GLY A 81 -5.88 -9.45 10.75
CA GLY A 81 -6.72 -10.09 11.76
C GLY A 81 -6.66 -9.43 13.14
N ASN A 82 -5.57 -8.75 13.47
CA ASN A 82 -5.37 -8.09 14.77
C ASN A 82 -6.21 -6.82 14.93
N TRP A 83 -6.80 -6.31 13.84
CA TRP A 83 -7.51 -5.04 13.78
C TRP A 83 -9.00 -5.18 13.43
N VAL A 84 -9.53 -6.40 13.42
CA VAL A 84 -10.97 -6.64 13.21
C VAL A 84 -11.76 -6.24 14.46
N GLY A 85 -12.79 -5.40 14.29
CA GLY A 85 -13.72 -5.00 15.36
C GLY A 85 -13.12 -4.07 16.44
N LYS A 86 -11.93 -3.51 16.19
CA LYS A 86 -11.33 -2.43 16.99
C LYS A 86 -11.71 -1.08 16.41
#